data_AF-A0A4Y2D1H8-F1
#
_entry.id   AF-A0A4Y2D1H8-F1
#
_cell.length_a   1.000
_cell.length_b   1.000
_cell.length_c   1.000
_cell.angle_alpha   90.00
_cell.angle_beta   90.00
_cell.angle_gamma   90.00
#
_symmetry.space_group_name_H-M   'P 1'
#
loop_
_entity.id
_entity.type
_entity.pdbx_description
1 polymer ?
#
loop_
_entity_poly.entity_id
_entity_poly.type
_entity_poly.pdbx_seq_one_letter_code
_entity_poly.pdbx_strand_id
1 'polypeptide(L)'
;MIEYECCNEITADTSRPSGSRTLLRLHRSLEFVMSFMSDFSTADCNAKSSSIAQKCYNETLSKYHPWLIRKGANIAMYTLPARQQFIERVYGGPCDKATVEHYGKMMGDIANISKKIYEETHKLYEANNLLNLP
;
A
#
# COMPACT_ATOMS: atom_id res chain seq x y z
N MET A 1 -3.91 18.86 -11.30
CA MET A 1 -4.11 17.65 -12.14
C MET A 1 -5.59 17.26 -12.15
N ILE A 2 -6.18 16.85 -11.03
CA ILE A 2 -7.60 16.43 -10.94
C ILE A 2 -8.54 17.47 -11.56
N GLU A 3 -8.46 18.72 -11.11
CA GLU A 3 -9.30 19.82 -11.63
C GLU A 3 -9.18 19.96 -13.16
N TYR A 4 -7.95 19.98 -13.68
CA TYR A 4 -7.70 20.07 -15.11
C TYR A 4 -8.34 18.90 -15.88
N GLU A 5 -8.16 17.67 -15.41
CA GLU A 5 -8.74 16.49 -16.08
C GLU A 5 -10.26 16.45 -16.00
N CYS A 6 -10.86 16.93 -14.90
CA CYS A 6 -12.32 17.06 -14.78
C CYS A 6 -12.88 18.11 -15.72
N CYS A 7 -12.28 19.31 -15.78
CA CYS A 7 -12.73 20.41 -16.64
C CYS A 7 -12.62 20.08 -18.13
N ASN A 8 -11.76 19.14 -18.52
CA ASN A 8 -11.55 18.72 -19.90
C ASN A 8 -12.14 17.33 -20.21
N GLU A 9 -12.99 16.78 -19.32
CA GLU A 9 -13.67 15.47 -19.48
C GLU A 9 -12.72 14.26 -19.68
N ILE A 10 -11.44 14.40 -19.30
CA ILE A 10 -10.40 13.37 -19.48
C ILE A 10 -10.64 12.20 -18.53
N THR A 11 -11.18 12.45 -17.33
CA THR A 11 -11.45 11.39 -16.34
C THR A 11 -12.54 10.41 -16.81
N ALA A 12 -13.49 10.89 -17.63
CA ALA A 12 -14.61 10.11 -18.18
C ALA A 12 -14.23 9.29 -19.42
N ASP A 13 -13.20 9.71 -20.16
CA ASP A 13 -12.73 9.01 -21.36
C ASP A 13 -12.08 7.66 -21.00
N THR A 14 -12.77 6.56 -21.28
CA THR A 14 -12.27 5.20 -21.02
C THR A 14 -11.34 4.68 -22.12
N SER A 15 -11.27 5.34 -23.27
CA SER A 15 -10.41 4.95 -24.40
C SER A 15 -8.93 5.25 -24.13
N ARG A 16 -8.64 6.17 -23.20
CA ARG A 16 -7.28 6.57 -22.81
C ARG A 16 -7.13 6.55 -21.28
N PRO A 17 -5.93 6.24 -20.76
CA PRO A 17 -5.67 6.35 -19.33
C PRO A 17 -5.56 7.83 -18.93
N SER A 18 -6.20 8.22 -17.84
CA SER A 18 -6.00 9.53 -17.21
C SER A 18 -5.00 9.44 -16.04
N GLY A 19 -4.37 10.57 -15.71
CA GLY A 19 -3.51 10.71 -14.55
C GLY A 19 -4.26 10.45 -13.25
N SER A 20 -5.49 10.97 -13.12
CA SER A 20 -6.34 10.73 -11.93
C SER A 20 -6.72 9.26 -11.78
N ARG A 21 -7.04 8.56 -12.87
CA ARG A 21 -7.34 7.13 -12.85
C ARG A 21 -6.13 6.28 -12.46
N THR A 22 -4.95 6.69 -12.92
CA THR A 22 -3.67 6.04 -12.59
C THR A 22 -3.29 6.29 -11.14
N LEU A 23 -3.36 7.54 -10.69
CA LEU A 23 -3.08 7.94 -9.31
C LEU A 23 -4.06 7.28 -8.34
N LEU A 24 -5.33 7.04 -8.70
CA LEU A 24 -6.27 6.31 -7.86
C LEU A 24 -5.80 4.89 -7.54
N ARG A 25 -5.18 4.19 -8.51
CA ARG A 25 -4.62 2.85 -8.30
C ARG A 25 -3.40 2.88 -7.39
N LEU A 26 -2.55 3.90 -7.53
CA LEU A 26 -1.43 4.14 -6.62
C LEU A 26 -1.91 4.49 -5.21
N HIS A 27 -2.97 5.30 -5.09
CA HIS A 27 -3.61 5.68 -3.84
C HIS A 27 -4.15 4.46 -3.08
N ARG A 28 -4.88 3.58 -3.78
CA ARG A 28 -5.35 2.29 -3.22
C ARG A 28 -4.18 1.38 -2.81
N SER A 29 -3.08 1.40 -3.56
CA SER A 29 -1.87 0.63 -3.22
C SER A 29 -1.12 1.19 -2.02
N LEU A 30 -1.11 2.52 -1.86
CA LEU A 30 -0.52 3.19 -0.70
C LEU A 30 -1.23 2.78 0.59
N GLU A 31 -2.55 2.61 0.56
CA GLU A 31 -3.32 2.11 1.72
C GLU A 31 -2.79 0.75 2.21
N PHE A 32 -2.56 -0.17 1.26
CA PHE A 32 -1.95 -1.47 1.56
C PHE A 32 -0.55 -1.34 2.13
N VAL A 33 0.32 -0.55 1.49
CA VAL A 33 1.72 -0.39 1.90
C VAL A 33 1.84 0.24 3.29
N MET A 34 1.08 1.30 3.56
CA MET A 34 1.11 1.96 4.88
C MET A 34 0.53 1.06 5.98
N SER A 35 -0.54 0.30 5.69
CA SER A 35 -1.10 -0.68 6.63
C SER A 35 -0.10 -1.78 6.93
N PHE A 36 0.56 -2.32 5.88
CA PHE A 36 1.61 -3.32 6.04
C PHE A 36 2.77 -2.79 6.88
N MET A 37 3.31 -1.61 6.59
CA MET A 37 4.40 -1.00 7.35
C MET A 37 4.00 -0.74 8.82
N SER A 38 2.77 -0.32 9.07
CA SER A 38 2.25 -0.10 10.42
C SER A 38 2.21 -1.41 11.22
N ASP A 39 1.54 -2.46 10.70
CA ASP A 39 1.44 -3.75 11.39
C ASP A 39 2.81 -4.42 11.53
N PHE A 40 3.67 -4.29 10.51
CA PHE A 40 5.03 -4.84 10.50
C PHE A 40 5.96 -4.16 11.52
N SER A 41 5.76 -2.86 11.78
CA SER A 41 6.55 -2.11 12.76
C SER A 41 6.37 -2.60 14.19
N THR A 42 5.19 -3.13 14.52
CA THR A 42 4.81 -3.60 15.87
C THR A 42 4.84 -5.12 16.01
N ALA A 43 5.11 -5.84 14.93
CA ALA A 43 5.13 -7.30 14.92
C ALA A 43 6.41 -7.86 15.55
N ASP A 44 6.28 -9.03 16.19
CA ASP A 44 7.41 -9.78 16.75
C ASP A 44 8.45 -10.13 15.67
N CYS A 45 9.73 -10.25 16.08
CA CYS A 45 10.83 -10.62 15.18
C CYS A 45 10.61 -11.92 14.38
N ASN A 46 9.87 -12.88 14.96
CA ASN A 46 9.55 -14.17 14.35
C ASN A 46 8.20 -14.16 13.62
N ALA A 47 7.52 -13.02 13.53
CA ALA A 47 6.26 -12.91 12.83
C ALA A 47 6.44 -13.22 11.34
N LYS A 48 5.46 -13.94 10.79
CA LYS A 48 5.41 -14.28 9.37
C LYS A 48 4.96 -13.05 8.58
N SER A 49 5.88 -12.43 7.84
CA SER A 49 5.59 -11.27 6.99
C SER A 49 4.50 -11.59 5.95
N SER A 50 4.41 -12.84 5.51
CA SER A 50 3.32 -13.34 4.66
C SER A 50 1.94 -13.15 5.28
N SER A 51 1.78 -13.48 6.57
CA SER A 51 0.49 -13.37 7.27
C SER A 51 0.07 -11.92 7.45
N ILE A 52 1.02 -11.04 7.77
CA ILE A 52 0.78 -9.59 7.88
C ILE A 52 0.37 -9.03 6.52
N ALA A 53 1.14 -9.33 5.46
CA ALA A 53 0.84 -8.87 4.11
C ALA A 53 -0.53 -9.36 3.62
N GLN A 54 -0.88 -10.63 3.84
CA GLN A 54 -2.18 -11.17 3.45
C GLN A 54 -3.33 -10.49 4.18
N LYS A 55 -3.21 -10.26 5.49
CA LYS A 55 -4.20 -9.52 6.28
C LYS A 55 -4.41 -8.11 5.70
N CYS A 56 -3.34 -7.31 5.62
CA CYS A 56 -3.41 -5.94 5.11
C CYS A 56 -3.97 -5.88 3.69
N TYR A 57 -3.57 -6.81 2.81
CA TYR A 57 -4.09 -6.88 1.45
C TYR A 57 -5.60 -7.15 1.40
N ASN A 58 -6.06 -8.11 2.20
CA ASN A 58 -7.48 -8.48 2.27
C ASN A 58 -8.33 -7.32 2.81
N GLU A 59 -7.80 -6.53 3.75
CA GLU A 59 -8.49 -5.37 4.34
C GLU A 59 -8.46 -4.11 3.45
N THR A 60 -7.60 -4.07 2.42
CA THR A 60 -7.37 -2.87 1.57
C THR A 60 -7.56 -3.18 0.07
N LEU A 61 -6.47 -3.46 -0.65
CA LEU A 61 -6.41 -3.63 -2.11
C LEU A 61 -7.36 -4.70 -2.65
N SER A 62 -7.66 -5.75 -1.86
CA SER A 62 -8.51 -6.84 -2.33
C SER A 62 -9.91 -6.38 -2.76
N LYS A 63 -10.40 -5.27 -2.20
CA LYS A 63 -11.68 -4.64 -2.56
C LYS A 63 -11.77 -4.27 -4.04
N TYR A 64 -10.63 -4.05 -4.69
CA TYR A 64 -10.53 -3.56 -6.06
C TYR A 64 -10.03 -4.62 -7.05
N HIS A 65 -9.71 -5.83 -6.59
CA HIS A 65 -9.12 -6.88 -7.42
C HIS A 65 -10.10 -8.02 -7.71
N PRO A 66 -10.21 -8.47 -8.98
CA PRO A 66 -10.97 -9.68 -9.32
C PRO A 66 -10.49 -10.91 -8.55
N TRP A 67 -11.35 -11.92 -8.44
CA TRP A 67 -11.06 -13.15 -7.69
C TRP A 67 -9.71 -13.79 -8.06
N LEU A 68 -9.38 -13.86 -9.35
CA LEU A 68 -8.13 -14.46 -9.82
C LEU A 68 -6.90 -13.69 -9.31
N ILE A 69 -6.94 -12.36 -9.36
CA ILE A 69 -5.86 -11.49 -8.89
C ILE A 69 -5.70 -11.61 -7.36
N ARG A 70 -6.82 -11.67 -6.61
CA ARG A 70 -6.77 -11.92 -5.16
C ARG A 70 -6.09 -13.22 -4.81
N LYS A 71 -6.37 -14.30 -5.54
CA LYS A 71 -5.71 -15.59 -5.33
C LYS A 71 -4.22 -15.52 -5.64
N GLY A 72 -3.85 -14.97 -6.79
CA GLY A 72 -2.44 -14.79 -7.17
C GLY A 72 -1.65 -13.97 -6.15
N ALA A 73 -2.20 -12.84 -5.68
CA ALA A 73 -1.56 -11.99 -4.68
C ALA A 73 -1.33 -12.73 -3.35
N ASN A 74 -2.33 -13.46 -2.85
CA ASN A 74 -2.19 -14.24 -1.62
C ASN A 74 -1.12 -15.34 -1.75
N ILE A 75 -1.04 -16.00 -2.92
CA ILE A 75 -0.01 -17.00 -3.22
C ILE A 75 1.38 -16.34 -3.23
N ALA A 76 1.54 -15.21 -3.92
CA ALA A 76 2.79 -14.49 -3.98
C ALA A 76 3.28 -14.05 -2.59
N MET A 77 2.38 -13.67 -1.68
CA MET A 77 2.78 -13.25 -0.32
C MET A 77 3.42 -14.36 0.52
N TYR A 78 3.21 -15.64 0.20
CA TYR A 78 3.94 -16.73 0.86
C TYR A 78 5.44 -16.73 0.54
N THR A 79 5.89 -16.01 -0.49
CA THR A 79 7.32 -15.89 -0.82
C THR A 79 8.03 -14.83 0.03
N LEU A 80 7.30 -14.07 0.86
CA LEU A 80 7.90 -13.11 1.78
C LEU A 80 8.68 -13.86 2.87
N PRO A 81 9.92 -13.44 3.18
CA PRO A 81 10.70 -14.03 4.26
C PRO A 81 10.15 -13.65 5.64
N ALA A 82 10.75 -14.14 6.72
CA ALA A 82 10.42 -13.70 8.07
C ALA A 82 10.79 -12.22 8.31
N ARG A 83 10.18 -11.54 9.31
CA ARG A 83 10.38 -10.10 9.58
C ARG A 83 11.85 -9.70 9.66
N GLN A 84 12.66 -10.43 10.42
CA GLN A 84 14.11 -10.20 10.52
C GLN A 84 14.79 -10.19 9.14
N GLN A 85 14.63 -11.27 8.37
CA GLN A 85 15.23 -11.43 7.05
C GLN A 85 14.70 -10.43 6.02
N PHE A 86 13.44 -10.03 6.16
CA PHE A 86 12.86 -8.98 5.33
C PHE A 86 13.59 -7.65 5.56
N ILE A 87 13.76 -7.23 6.82
CA ILE A 87 14.48 -6.00 7.18
C ILE A 87 15.94 -6.08 6.70
N GLU A 88 16.62 -7.19 6.94
CA GLU A 88 18.01 -7.40 6.48
C GLU A 88 18.15 -7.24 4.96
N ARG A 89 17.19 -7.76 4.18
CA ARG A 89 17.20 -7.61 2.72
C ARG A 89 16.92 -6.18 2.27
N VAL A 90 16.01 -5.47 2.94
CA VAL A 90 15.66 -4.08 2.60
C VAL A 90 16.81 -3.13 2.90
N TYR A 91 17.52 -3.35 4.02
CA TYR A 91 18.56 -2.45 4.51
C TYR A 91 20.00 -2.93 4.26
N GLY A 92 20.17 -4.00 3.47
CA GLY A 92 21.46 -4.33 2.85
C GLY A 92 22.39 -5.23 3.65
N GLY A 93 21.89 -6.04 4.58
CA GLY A 93 22.70 -7.06 5.24
C GLY A 93 22.19 -7.53 6.60
N PRO A 94 22.89 -8.50 7.22
CA PRO A 94 22.59 -8.99 8.57
C PRO A 94 22.54 -7.84 9.57
N CYS A 95 21.51 -7.82 10.39
CA CYS A 95 21.26 -6.78 11.38
C CYS A 95 21.10 -7.44 12.76
N ASP A 96 21.65 -6.83 13.81
CA ASP A 96 21.32 -7.26 15.15
C ASP A 96 19.85 -6.90 15.51
N LYS A 97 19.36 -7.44 16.62
CA LYS A 97 17.96 -7.20 17.04
C LYS A 97 17.67 -5.72 17.24
N ALA A 98 18.61 -4.95 17.80
CA ALA A 98 18.42 -3.53 18.05
C ALA A 98 18.25 -2.73 16.74
N THR A 99 19.05 -3.08 15.73
CA THR A 99 18.97 -2.50 14.38
C THR A 99 17.66 -2.84 13.70
N VAL A 100 17.18 -4.09 13.85
CA VAL A 100 15.89 -4.50 13.29
C VAL A 100 14.73 -3.76 13.94
N GLU A 101 14.76 -3.57 15.26
CA GLU A 101 13.72 -2.76 15.93
C GLU A 101 13.80 -1.28 15.55
N HIS A 102 14.99 -0.73 15.36
CA HIS A 102 15.17 0.63 14.86
C HIS A 102 14.53 0.82 13.48
N TYR A 103 14.80 -0.07 12.53
CA TYR A 103 14.20 -0.01 11.20
C TYR A 103 12.69 -0.31 11.21
N GLY A 104 12.23 -1.22 12.07
CA GLY A 104 10.81 -1.44 12.31
C GLY A 104 10.11 -0.15 12.74
N LYS A 105 10.69 0.59 13.70
CA LYS A 105 10.17 1.89 14.11
C LYS A 105 10.15 2.91 12.96
N MET A 106 11.21 2.97 12.16
CA MET A 106 11.28 3.86 10.99
C MET A 106 10.18 3.55 9.96
N MET A 107 9.87 2.28 9.72
CA MET A 107 8.73 1.89 8.88
C MET A 107 7.39 2.38 9.46
N GLY A 108 7.21 2.31 10.78
CA GLY A 108 6.04 2.87 11.45
C GLY A 108 5.94 4.39 11.29
N ASP A 109 7.05 5.11 11.39
CA ASP A 109 7.11 6.56 11.18
C ASP A 109 6.74 6.91 9.72
N ILE A 110 7.21 6.14 8.73
CA ILE A 110 6.83 6.28 7.31
C ILE A 110 5.33 6.00 7.11
N ALA A 111 4.78 4.97 7.75
CA ALA A 111 3.35 4.65 7.68
C ALA A 111 2.49 5.81 8.19
N ASN A 112 2.87 6.43 9.31
CA ASN A 112 2.17 7.58 9.88
C ASN A 112 2.19 8.82 8.97
N ILE A 113 3.33 9.10 8.32
CA ILE A 113 3.42 10.19 7.33
C ILE A 113 2.57 9.87 6.10
N SER A 114 2.68 8.64 5.60
CA SER A 114 1.91 8.17 4.44
C SER A 114 0.41 8.25 4.67
N LYS A 115 -0.05 7.98 5.90
CA LYS A 115 -1.46 8.09 6.28
C LYS A 115 -2.00 9.52 6.10
N LYS A 116 -1.22 10.55 6.46
CA LYS A 116 -1.63 11.95 6.25
C LYS A 116 -1.76 12.28 4.77
N ILE A 117 -0.81 11.82 3.95
CA ILE A 117 -0.84 12.00 2.48
C ILE A 117 -2.05 11.28 1.89
N TYR A 118 -2.31 10.05 2.36
CA TYR A 118 -3.47 9.27 1.96
C TYR A 118 -4.78 10.00 2.30
N GLU A 119 -4.96 10.47 3.54
CA GLU A 119 -6.19 11.17 3.95
C GLU A 119 -6.46 12.43 3.12
N GLU A 120 -5.45 13.27 2.90
CA GLU A 120 -5.60 14.48 2.08
C GLU A 120 -5.90 14.13 0.61
N THR A 121 -5.21 13.13 0.06
CA THR A 121 -5.49 12.65 -1.30
C THR A 121 -6.91 12.08 -1.39
N HIS A 122 -7.34 11.28 -0.42
CA HIS A 122 -8.66 10.67 -0.39
C HIS A 122 -9.78 11.72 -0.37
N LYS A 123 -9.64 12.77 0.46
CA LYS A 123 -10.57 13.91 0.48
C LYS A 123 -10.70 14.57 -0.89
N LEU A 124 -9.60 14.74 -1.62
CA LEU A 124 -9.62 15.31 -2.97
C LEU A 124 -10.39 14.40 -3.95
N TYR A 125 -10.20 13.08 -3.90
CA TYR A 125 -10.98 12.15 -4.73
C TYR A 125 -12.46 12.14 -4.36
N GLU A 126 -12.79 12.17 -3.07
CA GLU A 126 -14.17 12.19 -2.59
C GLU A 126 -14.88 13.48 -3.01
N ALA A 127 -14.27 14.64 -2.77
CA ALA A 127 -14.83 15.95 -3.14
C ALA A 127 -15.12 16.11 -4.64
N ASN A 128 -14.40 15.36 -5.49
CA ASN A 128 -14.57 15.37 -6.94
C ASN A 128 -15.34 14.14 -7.48
N ASN A 129 -15.89 13.28 -6.62
CA ASN A 129 -16.59 12.03 -6.99
C ASN A 129 -15.75 11.05 -7.83
N LEU A 130 -14.44 10.96 -7.59
CA LEU A 130 -13.48 10.18 -8.39
C LEU A 130 -13.06 8.85 -7.74
N LEU A 131 -13.60 8.47 -6.58
CA LEU A 131 -13.20 7.25 -5.86
C LEU A 131 -13.46 5.94 -6.63
N ASN A 132 -14.31 6.00 -7.65
CA ASN A 132 -14.77 4.85 -8.44
C ASN A 132 -14.40 4.97 -9.93
N LEU A 133 -13.35 5.72 -10.28
CA LEU A 133 -12.85 5.73 -11.67
C LEU A 133 -12.55 4.30 -12.15
N PRO A 134 -12.88 3.99 -13.42
CA PRO A 134 -12.73 2.64 -13.98
C PRO A 134 -11.27 2.18 -14.07
#